data_AF-A0A8I3AS23-F1
#
_entry.id   AF-A0A8I3AS23-F1
#
_cell.length_a   1.000
_cell.length_b   1.000
_cell.length_c   1.000
_cell.angle_alpha   90.00
_cell.angle_beta   90.00
_cell.angle_gamma   90.00
#
_symmetry.space_group_name_H-M   'P 1'
#
loop_
_entity.id
_entity.type
_entity.pdbx_description
1 polymer ?
#
loop_
_entity_poly.entity_id
_entity_poly.type
_entity_poly.pdbx_seq_one_letter_code
_entity_poly.pdbx_strand_id
1 'polypeptide(L)'
;MACHALISANPGELESPRLDLIRRVFWHCSIMETYLNLELEIPLTGLDKLEGKVGLPDFSGPFCEADYLGNQESRFQEHFASQIVLRQLSVGFHDTMRDATGPTAPPMPFPPPDRQTQPSEGSNPVITTINHLAYQLDQWRALLPVHLRWSDGQASAFSTPIPDLFTQGGMYPPQQMQAMFTADISSPSAPYPYATDVQVAMLRTRYYYTKYLLYRPAIYKALHHTNMLSTDDAKAVAECLKASLKWPIIMAPTCHRKRLVPCLFFWTQNLLGVLILLHLSQQVPVLSNIRARFCDNTFDMDATDTVNLSIAWIRDLKDVDATAEWCWNVLRGMYRLDD
;
A
#
# COMPACT_ATOMS: atom_id res chain seq x y z
N MET A 1 20.01 -13.10 -0.25
CA MET A 1 21.43 -13.57 -0.13
C MET A 1 22.38 -12.51 0.42
N ALA A 2 22.49 -11.31 -0.15
CA ALA A 2 23.46 -10.29 0.33
C ALA A 2 23.23 -9.85 1.80
N CYS A 3 21.98 -9.56 2.20
CA CYS A 3 21.67 -9.24 3.60
C CYS A 3 21.98 -10.39 4.56
N HIS A 4 21.68 -11.62 4.15
CA HIS A 4 22.00 -12.82 4.92
C HIS A 4 23.52 -12.99 5.08
N ALA A 5 24.29 -12.77 4.00
CA ALA A 5 25.75 -12.79 4.06
C ALA A 5 26.29 -11.70 4.99
N LEU A 6 25.75 -10.47 4.92
CA LEU A 6 26.14 -9.37 5.79
C LEU A 6 25.96 -9.71 7.29
N ILE A 7 24.84 -10.33 7.65
CA ILE A 7 24.48 -10.66 9.04
C ILE A 7 25.18 -11.94 9.54
N SER A 8 25.40 -12.91 8.66
CA SER A 8 25.96 -14.21 9.02
C SER A 8 27.48 -14.27 8.93
N ALA A 9 28.11 -13.55 7.99
CA ALA A 9 29.55 -13.65 7.75
C ALA A 9 30.40 -12.86 8.75
N ASN A 10 29.84 -11.81 9.38
CA ASN A 10 30.56 -11.02 10.37
C ASN A 10 29.67 -10.66 11.58
N PRO A 11 29.46 -11.61 12.52
CA PRO A 11 28.58 -11.38 13.66
C PRO A 11 29.00 -10.19 14.54
N GLY A 12 30.30 -9.86 14.59
CA GLY A 12 30.82 -8.73 15.36
C GLY A 12 30.40 -7.36 14.84
N GLU A 13 29.95 -7.26 13.57
CA GLU A 13 29.35 -6.03 13.05
C GLU A 13 28.01 -5.69 13.73
N LEU A 14 27.36 -6.67 14.37
CA LEU A 14 26.16 -6.43 15.16
C LEU A 14 26.44 -5.75 16.52
N GLU A 15 27.71 -5.55 16.85
CA GLU A 15 28.16 -4.79 18.03
C GLU A 15 28.94 -3.53 17.62
N SER A 16 29.08 -3.28 16.31
CA SER A 16 29.85 -2.16 15.78
C SER A 16 29.03 -0.87 15.74
N PRO A 17 29.68 0.30 15.62
CA PRO A 17 28.99 1.58 15.38
C PRO A 17 28.17 1.61 14.08
N ARG A 18 28.34 0.63 13.17
CA ARG A 18 27.56 0.51 11.93
C ARG A 18 26.29 -0.31 12.09
N LEU A 19 26.08 -0.92 13.25
CA LEU A 19 24.94 -1.79 13.53
C LEU A 19 23.61 -1.15 13.10
N ASP A 20 23.40 0.12 13.37
CA ASP A 20 22.15 0.79 13.02
C ASP A 20 21.95 0.90 11.49
N LEU A 21 23.00 1.16 10.71
CA LEU A 21 22.93 1.10 9.25
C LEU A 21 22.58 -0.31 8.76
N ILE A 22 23.16 -1.34 9.39
CA ILE A 22 22.87 -2.75 9.07
C ILE A 22 21.40 -3.05 9.36
N ARG A 23 20.87 -2.60 10.51
CA ARG A 23 19.45 -2.73 10.87
C ARG A 23 18.55 -2.06 9.85
N ARG A 24 18.86 -0.83 9.43
CA ARG A 24 18.08 -0.11 8.40
C ARG A 24 18.07 -0.83 7.06
N VAL A 25 19.23 -1.33 6.59
CA VAL A 25 19.31 -2.11 5.34
C VAL A 25 18.51 -3.42 5.47
N PHE A 26 18.67 -4.13 6.58
CA PHE A 26 17.93 -5.37 6.84
C PHE A 26 16.41 -5.14 6.81
N TRP A 27 15.90 -4.16 7.55
CA TRP A 27 14.46 -3.88 7.60
C TRP A 27 13.93 -3.38 6.27
N HIS A 28 14.70 -2.59 5.51
CA HIS A 28 14.31 -2.21 4.15
C HIS A 28 14.13 -3.45 3.25
N CYS A 29 15.09 -4.37 3.25
CA CYS A 29 15.00 -5.61 2.48
C CYS A 29 13.86 -6.52 2.96
N SER A 30 13.68 -6.67 4.27
CA SER A 30 12.59 -7.46 4.86
C SER A 30 11.22 -6.89 4.43
N ILE A 31 11.06 -5.56 4.45
CA ILE A 31 9.84 -4.91 3.97
C ILE A 31 9.59 -5.25 2.50
N MET A 32 10.56 -5.06 1.61
CA MET A 32 10.37 -5.35 0.18
C MET A 32 10.06 -6.82 -0.10
N GLU A 33 10.81 -7.73 0.52
CA GLU A 33 10.61 -9.17 0.38
C GLU A 33 9.21 -9.58 0.84
N THR A 34 8.73 -9.00 1.94
CA THR A 34 7.40 -9.29 2.47
C THR A 34 6.30 -8.93 1.49
N TYR A 35 6.34 -7.74 0.88
CA TYR A 35 5.30 -7.36 -0.08
C TYR A 35 5.31 -8.23 -1.34
N LEU A 36 6.49 -8.68 -1.79
CA LEU A 36 6.59 -9.66 -2.88
C LEU A 36 5.97 -11.00 -2.49
N ASN A 37 6.22 -11.48 -1.25
CA ASN A 37 5.64 -12.70 -0.75
C ASN A 37 4.11 -12.62 -0.61
N LEU A 38 3.59 -11.54 -0.04
CA LEU A 38 2.16 -11.38 0.21
C LEU A 38 1.30 -11.33 -1.06
N GLU A 39 1.88 -10.94 -2.21
CA GLU A 39 1.13 -10.80 -3.46
C GLU A 39 1.40 -11.89 -4.48
N LEU A 40 2.67 -12.27 -4.61
CA LEU A 40 3.13 -13.18 -5.66
C LEU A 40 3.49 -14.55 -5.10
N GLU A 41 3.31 -14.76 -3.79
CA GLU A 41 3.67 -15.97 -3.07
C GLU A 41 5.14 -16.36 -3.29
N ILE A 42 6.00 -15.40 -3.62
CA ILE A 42 7.44 -15.62 -3.78
C ILE A 42 7.98 -16.09 -2.42
N PRO A 43 8.65 -17.25 -2.33
CA PRO A 43 9.16 -17.76 -1.07
C PRO A 43 10.12 -16.78 -0.38
N LEU A 44 9.94 -16.60 0.93
CA LEU A 44 10.85 -15.81 1.76
C LEU A 44 12.25 -16.43 1.75
N THR A 45 13.29 -15.60 1.72
CA THR A 45 14.69 -16.07 1.74
C THR A 45 15.20 -16.39 3.16
N GLY A 46 14.35 -16.29 4.17
CA GLY A 46 14.68 -16.52 5.58
C GLY A 46 15.05 -15.25 6.36
N LEU A 47 14.87 -14.05 5.79
CA LEU A 47 15.11 -12.80 6.51
C LEU A 47 14.16 -12.63 7.70
N ASP A 48 12.93 -13.13 7.57
CA ASP A 48 11.92 -13.22 8.64
C ASP A 48 12.48 -13.88 9.91
N LYS A 49 13.30 -14.93 9.75
CA LYS A 49 13.92 -15.67 10.87
C LYS A 49 15.03 -14.90 11.57
N LEU A 50 15.54 -13.84 10.95
CA LEU A 50 16.63 -13.02 11.49
C LEU A 50 16.12 -11.77 12.22
N GLU A 51 14.81 -11.47 12.19
CA GLU A 51 14.24 -10.25 12.79
C GLU A 51 14.59 -10.11 14.28
N GLY A 52 14.43 -11.18 15.05
CA GLY A 52 14.77 -11.18 16.48
C GLY A 52 16.26 -11.01 16.76
N LYS A 53 17.13 -11.47 15.85
CA LYS A 53 18.59 -11.33 15.97
C LYS A 53 19.05 -9.91 15.64
N VAL A 54 18.49 -9.30 14.61
CA VAL A 54 18.90 -7.96 14.13
C VAL A 54 18.33 -6.86 15.03
N GLY A 55 17.10 -7.02 15.50
CA GLY A 55 16.40 -6.03 16.31
C GLY A 55 15.96 -4.81 15.49
N LEU A 56 15.21 -3.90 16.12
CA LEU A 56 14.77 -2.66 15.50
C LEU A 56 15.93 -1.66 15.37
N PRO A 57 15.94 -0.79 14.33
CA PRO A 57 16.87 0.34 14.27
C PRO A 57 16.71 1.21 15.51
N ASP A 58 17.82 1.62 16.12
CA ASP A 58 17.82 2.57 17.23
C ASP A 58 18.01 4.00 16.75
N PHE A 59 18.28 4.18 15.45
CA PHE A 59 18.57 5.46 14.82
C PHE A 59 19.69 6.23 15.53
N SER A 60 20.65 5.49 16.09
CA SER A 60 21.83 6.04 16.73
C SER A 60 22.56 7.00 15.78
N GLY A 61 23.05 8.07 16.39
CA GLY A 61 23.17 9.40 15.81
C GLY A 61 24.03 9.54 14.54
N PRO A 62 23.96 10.71 13.92
CA PRO A 62 24.55 11.00 12.61
C PRO A 62 26.08 10.92 12.63
N PHE A 63 26.66 10.56 11.49
CA PHE A 63 28.13 10.48 11.34
C PHE A 63 28.77 11.87 11.25
N CYS A 64 27.99 12.91 10.91
CA CYS A 64 28.44 14.30 10.85
C CYS A 64 27.30 15.29 11.11
N GLU A 65 27.63 16.58 11.26
CA GLU A 65 26.65 17.66 11.47
C GLU A 65 25.67 17.81 10.30
N ALA A 66 26.12 17.62 9.06
CA ALA A 66 25.24 17.67 7.89
C ALA A 66 24.18 16.55 7.93
N ASP A 67 24.58 15.34 8.33
CA ASP A 67 23.65 14.22 8.52
C ASP A 67 22.68 14.51 9.68
N TYR A 68 23.13 15.19 10.74
CA TYR A 68 22.25 15.59 11.84
C TYR A 68 21.13 16.50 11.35
N LEU A 69 21.49 17.58 10.64
CA LEU A 69 20.52 18.54 10.13
C LEU A 69 19.56 17.85 9.14
N GLY A 70 20.07 17.05 8.20
CA GLY A 70 19.23 16.33 7.25
C GLY A 70 18.30 15.29 7.90
N ASN A 71 18.75 14.64 8.97
CA ASN A 71 17.91 13.71 9.73
C ASN A 71 16.76 14.42 10.46
N GLN A 72 17.03 15.60 11.02
CA GLN A 72 16.01 16.42 11.69
C GLN A 72 14.99 16.97 10.69
N GLU A 73 15.45 17.46 9.54
CA GLU A 73 14.56 17.99 8.50
C GLU A 73 13.70 16.90 7.85
N SER A 74 14.30 15.75 7.51
CA SER A 74 13.59 14.66 6.84
C SER A 74 12.65 13.88 7.77
N ARG A 75 12.91 13.89 9.09
CA ARG A 75 12.20 13.07 10.08
C ARG A 75 12.10 11.59 9.65
N PHE A 76 13.13 11.10 8.96
CA PHE A 76 13.10 9.78 8.31
C PHE A 76 12.85 8.63 9.30
N GLN A 77 13.22 8.79 10.58
CA GLN A 77 13.10 7.78 11.62
C GLN A 77 11.64 7.39 11.86
N GLU A 78 10.77 8.40 11.98
CA GLU A 78 9.34 8.22 12.21
C GLU A 78 8.68 7.55 11.00
N HIS A 79 9.12 7.94 9.80
CA HIS A 79 8.69 7.31 8.55
C HIS A 79 9.11 5.83 8.50
N PHE A 80 10.38 5.56 8.78
CA PHE A 80 10.95 4.21 8.70
C PHE A 80 10.32 3.27 9.73
N ALA A 81 10.15 3.73 10.98
CA ALA A 81 9.47 2.99 12.02
C ALA A 81 8.02 2.68 11.64
N SER A 82 7.30 3.65 11.06
CA SER A 82 5.92 3.46 10.58
C SER A 82 5.84 2.37 9.50
N GLN A 83 6.82 2.30 8.59
CA GLN A 83 6.89 1.27 7.56
C GLN A 83 7.09 -0.14 8.14
N ILE A 84 7.93 -0.28 9.19
CA ILE A 84 8.14 -1.56 9.88
C ILE A 84 6.84 -2.03 10.53
N VAL A 85 6.17 -1.16 11.26
CA VAL A 85 4.90 -1.51 11.94
C VAL A 85 3.82 -1.89 10.93
N LEU A 86 3.69 -1.14 9.83
CA LEU A 86 2.74 -1.48 8.76
C LEU A 86 3.04 -2.83 8.11
N ARG A 87 4.32 -3.16 7.92
CA ARG A 87 4.74 -4.49 7.43
C ARG A 87 4.33 -5.58 8.42
N GLN A 88 4.60 -5.39 9.71
CA GLN A 88 4.24 -6.38 10.74
C GLN A 88 2.72 -6.62 10.79
N LEU A 89 1.92 -5.55 10.70
CA LEU A 89 0.47 -5.66 10.58
C LEU A 89 0.07 -6.46 9.34
N SER A 90 0.66 -6.14 8.19
CA SER A 90 0.35 -6.82 6.92
C SER A 90 0.64 -8.33 6.98
N VAL A 91 1.75 -8.74 7.62
CA VAL A 91 2.05 -10.17 7.85
C VAL A 91 1.03 -10.80 8.78
N GLY A 92 0.74 -10.17 9.93
CA GLY A 92 -0.24 -10.71 10.89
C GLY A 92 -1.65 -10.82 10.30
N PHE A 93 -2.03 -9.87 9.44
CA PHE A 93 -3.30 -9.91 8.72
C PHE A 93 -3.34 -11.08 7.74
N HIS A 94 -2.28 -11.28 6.97
CA HIS A 94 -2.17 -12.39 6.04
C HIS A 94 -2.23 -13.75 6.75
N ASP A 95 -1.51 -13.92 7.86
CA ASP A 95 -1.58 -15.14 8.66
C ASP A 95 -2.99 -15.39 9.22
N THR A 96 -3.63 -14.35 9.77
CA THR A 96 -5.01 -14.44 10.28
C THR A 96 -5.99 -14.81 9.17
N MET A 97 -5.84 -14.24 7.98
CA MET A 97 -6.69 -14.53 6.82
C MET A 97 -6.47 -15.95 6.29
N ARG A 98 -5.22 -16.41 6.21
CA ARG A 98 -4.88 -17.78 5.85
C ARG A 98 -5.50 -18.77 6.82
N ASP A 99 -5.44 -18.50 8.12
CA ASP A 99 -5.98 -19.40 9.13
C ASP A 99 -7.52 -19.42 9.11
N ALA A 100 -8.16 -18.28 8.80
CA ALA A 100 -9.61 -18.17 8.64
C ALA A 100 -10.16 -18.84 7.37
N THR A 101 -9.31 -19.07 6.35
CA THR A 101 -9.73 -19.60 5.04
C THR A 101 -9.09 -20.94 4.66
N GLY A 102 -8.10 -21.40 5.43
CA GLY A 102 -7.31 -22.59 5.16
C GLY A 102 -8.01 -23.92 5.48
N PRO A 103 -7.41 -25.06 5.09
CA PRO A 103 -7.99 -26.40 5.25
C PRO A 103 -8.19 -26.85 6.71
N THR A 104 -7.58 -26.15 7.67
CA THR A 104 -7.77 -26.36 9.11
C THR A 104 -8.98 -25.62 9.69
N ALA A 105 -9.63 -24.76 8.90
CA ALA A 105 -10.89 -24.13 9.30
C ALA A 105 -12.03 -25.17 9.34
N PRO A 106 -12.99 -25.06 10.26
CA PRO A 106 -14.21 -25.89 10.22
C PRO A 106 -14.85 -25.75 8.83
N PRO A 107 -15.36 -26.85 8.23
CA PRO A 107 -15.79 -26.86 6.84
C PRO A 107 -16.73 -25.69 6.58
N MET A 108 -16.32 -24.86 5.63
CA MET A 108 -17.11 -23.75 5.13
C MET A 108 -18.54 -24.21 4.87
N PRO A 109 -19.57 -23.38 5.15
CA PRO A 109 -20.93 -23.66 4.74
C PRO A 109 -21.12 -23.43 3.23
N PHE A 110 -20.07 -23.56 2.40
CA PHE A 110 -20.18 -23.53 0.95
C PHE A 110 -20.68 -24.91 0.50
N PRO A 111 -21.98 -25.06 0.16
CA PRO A 111 -22.45 -26.29 -0.41
C PRO A 111 -21.87 -26.39 -1.83
N PRO A 112 -21.75 -27.60 -2.40
CA PRO A 112 -21.57 -27.74 -3.84
C PRO A 112 -22.66 -26.92 -4.58
N PRO A 113 -22.38 -26.44 -5.80
CA PRO A 113 -23.22 -25.48 -6.54
C PRO A 113 -24.70 -25.90 -6.70
N ASP A 114 -25.02 -27.17 -6.46
CA ASP A 114 -26.36 -27.74 -6.62
C ASP A 114 -27.25 -27.75 -5.36
N ARG A 115 -26.80 -27.24 -4.20
CA ARG A 115 -27.67 -27.20 -2.99
C ARG A 115 -28.14 -25.79 -2.68
N GLN A 116 -29.37 -25.50 -3.13
CA GLN A 116 -30.20 -24.40 -2.65
C GLN A 116 -30.54 -24.61 -1.16
N THR A 117 -29.65 -24.18 -0.27
CA THR A 117 -29.99 -23.91 1.12
C THR A 117 -30.16 -22.41 1.30
N GLN A 118 -31.30 -22.01 1.88
CA GLN A 118 -31.65 -20.62 2.17
C GLN A 118 -30.49 -19.89 2.86
N PRO A 119 -30.23 -18.61 2.52
CA PRO A 119 -29.20 -17.83 3.20
C PRO A 119 -29.66 -17.59 4.64
N SER A 120 -28.97 -18.20 5.60
CA SER A 120 -29.07 -17.78 6.99
C SER A 120 -28.55 -16.35 7.08
N GLU A 121 -29.33 -15.46 7.68
CA GLU A 121 -29.00 -14.04 7.96
C GLU A 121 -27.90 -13.90 9.04
N GLY A 122 -26.89 -14.76 9.01
CA GLY A 122 -25.69 -14.68 9.85
C GLY A 122 -24.60 -13.89 9.13
N SER A 123 -23.96 -12.95 9.83
CA SER A 123 -22.77 -12.25 9.33
C SER A 123 -21.71 -13.26 8.86
N ASN A 124 -21.19 -13.07 7.65
CA ASN A 124 -20.11 -13.91 7.11
C ASN A 124 -18.88 -13.76 8.03
N PRO A 125 -18.41 -14.85 8.70
CA PRO A 125 -17.33 -14.77 9.69
C PRO A 125 -16.03 -14.25 9.05
N VAL A 126 -15.78 -14.57 7.78
CA VAL A 126 -14.63 -14.05 7.03
C VAL A 126 -14.72 -12.54 6.84
N ILE A 127 -15.90 -12.01 6.50
CA ILE A 127 -16.11 -10.56 6.37
C ILE A 127 -15.98 -9.85 7.73
N THR A 128 -16.43 -10.50 8.81
CA THR A 128 -16.24 -9.99 10.18
C THR A 128 -14.76 -9.86 10.52
N THR A 129 -13.96 -10.89 10.20
CA THR A 129 -12.50 -10.86 10.36
C THR A 129 -11.88 -9.76 9.50
N ILE A 130 -12.23 -9.66 8.21
CA ILE A 130 -11.72 -8.62 7.31
C ILE A 130 -11.98 -7.22 7.88
N ASN A 131 -13.21 -6.96 8.34
CA ASN A 131 -13.58 -5.66 8.91
C ASN A 131 -12.81 -5.36 10.21
N HIS A 132 -12.54 -6.38 11.03
CA HIS A 132 -11.71 -6.22 12.23
C HIS A 132 -10.26 -5.84 11.87
N LEU A 133 -9.66 -6.53 10.90
CA LEU A 133 -8.29 -6.25 10.45
C LEU A 133 -8.19 -4.86 9.78
N ALA A 134 -9.20 -4.49 8.97
CA ALA A 134 -9.29 -3.15 8.37
C ALA A 134 -9.40 -2.06 9.44
N TYR A 135 -10.19 -2.29 10.49
CA TYR A 135 -10.26 -1.39 11.64
C TYR A 135 -8.90 -1.25 12.35
N GLN A 136 -8.17 -2.34 12.56
CA GLN A 136 -6.82 -2.28 13.15
C GLN A 136 -5.85 -1.46 12.28
N LEU A 137 -5.94 -1.59 10.95
CA LEU A 137 -5.16 -0.80 10.01
C LEU A 137 -5.50 0.70 10.10
N ASP A 138 -6.78 1.03 10.26
CA ASP A 138 -7.24 2.40 10.50
C ASP A 138 -6.76 2.97 11.84
N GLN A 139 -6.76 2.17 12.90
CA GLN A 139 -6.20 2.56 14.19
C GLN A 139 -4.70 2.85 14.08
N TRP A 140 -3.94 2.01 13.38
CA TRP A 140 -2.52 2.27 13.13
C TRP A 140 -2.32 3.63 12.44
N ARG A 141 -3.10 3.92 11.38
CA ARG A 141 -3.04 5.22 10.69
C ARG A 141 -3.37 6.38 11.63
N ALA A 142 -4.37 6.23 12.50
CA ALA A 142 -4.76 7.24 13.47
C ALA A 142 -3.69 7.50 14.55
N LEU A 143 -2.85 6.51 14.84
CA LEU A 143 -1.75 6.60 15.80
C LEU A 143 -0.46 7.17 15.21
N LEU A 144 -0.39 7.39 13.89
CA LEU A 144 0.79 7.99 13.25
C LEU A 144 1.07 9.39 13.81
N PRO A 145 2.36 9.80 13.85
CA PRO A 145 2.75 11.18 14.11
C PRO A 145 1.98 12.16 13.23
N VAL A 146 1.65 13.34 13.76
CA VAL A 146 0.77 14.32 13.10
C VAL A 146 1.23 14.69 11.69
N HIS A 147 2.53 14.75 11.44
CA HIS A 147 3.09 15.09 10.13
C HIS A 147 3.06 13.92 9.12
N LEU A 148 2.90 12.67 9.56
CA LEU A 148 2.70 11.50 8.71
C LEU A 148 1.22 11.16 8.51
N ARG A 149 0.34 11.59 9.43
CA ARG A 149 -1.08 11.25 9.46
C ARG A 149 -1.87 11.85 8.28
N TRP A 150 -2.88 11.13 7.80
CA TRP A 150 -3.83 11.59 6.77
C TRP A 150 -5.23 10.98 6.98
N SER A 151 -6.22 11.48 6.25
CA SER A 151 -7.60 10.96 6.21
C SER A 151 -7.97 10.46 4.81
N ASP A 152 -8.99 9.60 4.68
CA ASP A 152 -9.36 8.97 3.40
C ASP A 152 -9.81 9.98 2.32
N GLY A 153 -10.40 11.12 2.70
CA GLY A 153 -10.74 12.20 1.76
C GLY A 153 -9.59 13.18 1.48
N GLN A 154 -8.45 12.99 2.12
CA GLN A 154 -7.27 13.85 2.01
C GLN A 154 -5.98 13.01 1.90
N ALA A 155 -6.06 11.88 1.18
CA ALA A 155 -4.91 11.03 0.87
C ALA A 155 -3.79 11.80 0.15
N SER A 156 -4.14 12.90 -0.53
CA SER A 156 -3.22 13.85 -1.15
C SER A 156 -2.65 14.90 -0.19
N ALA A 157 -3.27 15.17 0.96
CA ALA A 157 -2.88 16.28 1.83
C ALA A 157 -1.66 15.93 2.69
N PHE A 158 -0.78 16.90 2.89
CA PHE A 158 0.40 16.77 3.72
C PHE A 158 0.52 17.97 4.65
N SER A 159 0.98 17.71 5.87
CA SER A 159 1.30 18.74 6.84
C SER A 159 2.77 19.08 6.70
N THR A 160 3.08 20.23 6.10
CA THR A 160 4.46 20.75 6.17
C THR A 160 4.78 21.10 7.63
N PRO A 161 5.89 20.62 8.20
CA PRO A 161 6.35 21.14 9.48
C PRO A 161 6.58 22.65 9.31
N ILE A 162 5.99 23.45 10.20
CA ILE A 162 6.33 24.87 10.32
C ILE A 162 7.81 24.91 10.71
N PRO A 163 8.69 25.64 10.01
CA PRO A 163 10.07 25.80 10.45
C PRO A 163 10.06 26.35 11.87
N ASP A 164 10.69 25.64 12.82
CA ASP A 164 10.96 26.17 14.15
C ASP A 164 11.92 27.34 14.00
N LEU A 165 11.38 28.54 13.84
CA LEU A 165 12.11 29.77 13.96
C LEU A 165 11.99 30.22 15.41
N PHE A 166 13.13 30.45 16.04
CA PHE A 166 13.34 31.07 17.35
C PHE A 166 12.78 32.51 17.43
N THR A 167 11.55 32.76 16.99
CA THR A 167 10.88 34.05 17.11
C THR A 167 10.05 34.06 18.38
N GLN A 168 10.60 34.71 19.40
CA GLN A 168 9.85 35.19 20.56
C GLN A 168 8.60 35.95 20.11
N GLY A 169 7.45 35.52 20.60
CA GLY A 169 6.20 36.29 20.56
C GLY A 169 5.42 36.18 19.25
N GLY A 170 4.44 35.29 19.20
CA GLY A 170 3.42 35.30 18.14
C GLY A 170 2.53 34.08 18.20
N MET A 171 1.22 34.28 18.18
CA MET A 171 0.22 33.23 18.08
C MET A 171 0.53 32.27 16.92
N TYR A 172 0.48 30.97 17.20
CA TYR A 172 0.69 29.92 16.20
C TYR A 172 -0.19 30.15 14.97
N PRO A 173 0.37 30.30 13.75
CA PRO A 173 -0.43 30.24 12.55
C PRO A 173 -1.02 28.82 12.44
N PRO A 174 -2.28 28.67 11.97
CA PRO A 174 -2.87 27.35 11.78
C PRO A 174 -2.01 26.55 10.79
N GLN A 175 -1.79 25.25 11.09
CA GLN A 175 -1.16 24.31 10.16
C GLN A 175 -1.91 24.37 8.82
N GLN A 176 -1.27 24.89 7.77
CA GLN A 176 -1.84 24.87 6.43
C GLN A 176 -1.59 23.49 5.82
N MET A 177 -2.63 22.65 5.78
CA MET A 177 -2.59 21.41 5.00
C MET A 177 -2.58 21.76 3.52
N GLN A 178 -1.46 21.49 2.84
CA GLN A 178 -1.35 21.62 1.39
C GLN A 178 -1.44 20.23 0.76
N ALA A 179 -2.05 20.13 -0.43
CA ALA A 179 -2.02 18.90 -1.20
C ALA A 179 -0.60 18.65 -1.72
N MET A 180 0.03 17.57 -1.26
CA MET A 180 1.32 17.08 -1.77
C MET A 180 1.16 16.30 -3.06
N PHE A 181 0.08 15.53 -3.19
CA PHE A 181 -0.16 14.69 -4.37
C PHE A 181 -1.31 15.22 -5.22
N THR A 182 -1.15 15.18 -6.54
CA THR A 182 -2.21 15.52 -7.49
C THR A 182 -2.31 14.49 -8.61
N ALA A 183 -3.53 14.28 -9.10
CA ALA A 183 -3.78 13.46 -10.28
C ALA A 183 -3.39 14.19 -11.57
N ASP A 184 -3.23 15.52 -11.52
CA ASP A 184 -2.70 16.30 -12.63
C ASP A 184 -1.17 16.14 -12.69
N ILE A 185 -0.72 15.16 -13.48
CA ILE A 185 0.70 14.89 -13.70
C ILE A 185 1.42 16.03 -14.45
N SER A 186 0.70 16.95 -15.08
CA SER A 186 1.30 18.10 -15.76
C SER A 186 1.60 19.26 -14.80
N SER A 187 1.07 19.20 -13.58
CA SER A 187 1.26 20.23 -12.57
C SER A 187 2.74 20.37 -12.18
N PRO A 188 3.25 21.60 -12.02
CA PRO A 188 4.63 21.84 -11.62
C PRO A 188 4.93 21.15 -10.29
N SER A 189 5.94 20.27 -10.30
CA SER A 189 6.33 19.49 -9.13
C SER A 189 7.05 20.38 -8.12
N ALA A 190 6.50 20.48 -6.91
CA ALA A 190 7.20 21.12 -5.80
C ALA A 190 8.50 20.36 -5.47
N PRO A 191 9.62 21.06 -5.23
CA PRO A 191 10.86 20.42 -4.82
C PRO A 191 10.73 19.97 -3.36
N TYR A 192 10.52 18.68 -3.15
CA TYR A 192 10.60 18.08 -1.81
C TYR A 192 12.03 17.63 -1.50
N PRO A 193 12.69 18.17 -0.45
CA PRO A 193 14.01 17.74 -0.03
C PRO A 193 13.97 16.28 0.45
N TYR A 194 15.12 15.61 0.42
CA TYR A 194 15.29 14.22 0.90
C TYR A 194 14.29 13.19 0.33
N ALA A 195 13.70 13.49 -0.83
CA ALA A 195 12.65 12.67 -1.44
C ALA A 195 11.47 12.36 -0.50
N THR A 196 11.09 13.32 0.36
CA THR A 196 9.96 13.16 1.30
C THR A 196 8.66 12.79 0.57
N ASP A 197 8.44 13.30 -0.63
CA ASP A 197 7.32 12.93 -1.50
C ASP A 197 7.28 11.42 -1.78
N VAL A 198 8.41 10.83 -2.16
CA VAL A 198 8.52 9.39 -2.45
C VAL A 198 8.28 8.58 -1.19
N GLN A 199 8.88 8.98 -0.06
CA GLN A 199 8.70 8.29 1.22
C GLN A 199 7.22 8.29 1.62
N VAL A 200 6.60 9.48 1.70
CA VAL A 200 5.18 9.63 2.06
C VAL A 200 4.28 8.85 1.09
N ALA A 201 4.56 8.92 -0.21
CA ALA A 201 3.81 8.20 -1.22
C ALA A 201 3.88 6.69 -0.99
N MET A 202 5.06 6.15 -0.70
CA MET A 202 5.24 4.72 -0.41
C MET A 202 4.47 4.28 0.83
N LEU A 203 4.53 5.03 1.94
CA LEU A 203 3.80 4.66 3.18
C LEU A 203 2.30 4.63 2.96
N ARG A 204 1.76 5.69 2.33
CA ARG A 204 0.32 5.79 2.07
C ARG A 204 -0.15 4.76 1.07
N THR A 205 0.62 4.55 0.00
CA THR A 205 0.30 3.52 -1.00
C THR A 205 0.29 2.14 -0.36
N ARG A 206 1.27 1.81 0.50
CA ARG A 206 1.28 0.53 1.23
C ARG A 206 0.07 0.35 2.14
N TYR A 207 -0.37 1.41 2.82
CA TYR A 207 -1.60 1.34 3.61
C TYR A 207 -2.82 0.98 2.72
N TYR A 208 -3.01 1.70 1.60
CA TYR A 208 -4.12 1.44 0.69
C TYR A 208 -4.02 0.07 0.03
N TYR A 209 -2.80 -0.35 -0.30
CA TYR A 209 -2.49 -1.66 -0.80
C TYR A 209 -2.86 -2.77 0.19
N THR A 210 -2.46 -2.66 1.46
CA THR A 210 -2.83 -3.63 2.50
C THR A 210 -4.36 -3.68 2.67
N LYS A 211 -5.04 -2.53 2.65
CA LYS A 211 -6.51 -2.47 2.68
C LYS A 211 -7.13 -3.15 1.45
N TYR A 212 -6.56 -2.92 0.25
CA TYR A 212 -6.96 -3.58 -0.99
C TYR A 212 -6.84 -5.11 -0.88
N LEU A 213 -5.72 -5.63 -0.36
CA LEU A 213 -5.51 -7.07 -0.16
C LEU A 213 -6.52 -7.69 0.82
N LEU A 214 -6.80 -7.01 1.94
CA LEU A 214 -7.77 -7.48 2.94
C LEU A 214 -9.15 -7.73 2.32
N TYR A 215 -9.60 -6.82 1.44
CA TYR A 215 -10.93 -6.89 0.84
C TYR A 215 -10.97 -7.65 -0.50
N ARG A 216 -9.83 -7.98 -1.11
CA ARG A 216 -9.73 -8.70 -2.38
C ARG A 216 -10.50 -10.03 -2.42
N PRO A 217 -10.55 -10.85 -1.35
CA PRO A 217 -11.37 -12.07 -1.33
C PRO A 217 -12.86 -11.82 -1.61
N ALA A 218 -13.39 -10.65 -1.26
CA ALA A 218 -14.78 -10.28 -1.54
C ALA A 218 -15.02 -10.10 -3.05
N ILE A 219 -14.03 -9.57 -3.79
CA ILE A 219 -14.09 -9.51 -5.27
C ILE A 219 -14.20 -10.91 -5.87
N TYR A 220 -13.37 -11.85 -5.40
CA TYR A 220 -13.41 -13.23 -5.86
C TYR A 220 -14.78 -13.87 -5.60
N LYS A 221 -15.33 -13.70 -4.39
CA LYS A 221 -16.68 -14.17 -4.08
C LYS A 221 -17.73 -13.54 -5.02
N ALA A 222 -17.63 -12.25 -5.31
CA ALA A 222 -18.58 -11.58 -6.18
C ALA A 222 -18.53 -12.05 -7.64
N LEU A 223 -17.34 -12.40 -8.14
CA LEU A 223 -17.17 -12.88 -9.52
C LEU A 223 -17.54 -14.36 -9.69
N HIS A 224 -17.33 -15.20 -8.67
CA HIS A 224 -17.48 -16.66 -8.80
C HIS A 224 -18.70 -17.24 -8.08
N HIS A 225 -19.24 -16.52 -7.10
CA HIS A 225 -20.29 -17.02 -6.20
C HIS A 225 -21.43 -16.00 -6.05
N THR A 226 -21.90 -15.45 -7.17
CA THR A 226 -22.91 -14.37 -7.23
C THR A 226 -24.18 -14.67 -6.44
N ASN A 227 -24.62 -15.93 -6.42
CA ASN A 227 -25.86 -16.37 -5.75
C ASN A 227 -25.74 -16.40 -4.21
N MET A 228 -24.52 -16.28 -3.68
CA MET A 228 -24.22 -16.33 -2.24
C MET A 228 -23.70 -14.98 -1.70
N LEU A 229 -23.92 -13.90 -2.45
CA LEU A 229 -23.53 -12.55 -2.03
C LEU A 229 -24.51 -11.99 -1.01
N SER A 230 -24.03 -11.77 0.21
CA SER A 230 -24.72 -10.98 1.22
C SER A 230 -24.49 -9.48 1.02
N THR A 231 -25.28 -8.65 1.72
CA THR A 231 -25.08 -7.20 1.75
C THR A 231 -23.70 -6.82 2.30
N ASP A 232 -23.16 -7.57 3.26
CA ASP A 232 -21.84 -7.27 3.82
C ASP A 232 -20.70 -7.67 2.88
N ASP A 233 -20.87 -8.73 2.08
CA ASP A 233 -19.94 -9.03 0.98
C ASP A 233 -19.94 -7.88 -0.06
N ALA A 234 -21.11 -7.33 -0.39
CA ALA A 234 -21.23 -6.20 -1.32
C ALA A 234 -20.54 -4.93 -0.79
N LYS A 235 -20.66 -4.63 0.50
CA LYS A 235 -19.90 -3.53 1.13
C LYS A 235 -18.40 -3.79 1.08
N ALA A 236 -17.96 -5.02 1.35
CA ALA A 236 -16.55 -5.41 1.28
C ALA A 236 -15.97 -5.27 -0.15
N VAL A 237 -16.75 -5.61 -1.18
CA VAL A 237 -16.40 -5.36 -2.59
C VAL A 237 -16.22 -3.85 -2.84
N ALA A 238 -17.14 -3.02 -2.36
CA ALA A 238 -17.03 -1.57 -2.51
C ALA A 238 -15.79 -1.01 -1.80
N GLU A 239 -15.45 -1.50 -0.60
CA GLU A 239 -14.22 -1.10 0.10
C GLU A 239 -12.96 -1.53 -0.65
N CYS A 240 -12.94 -2.71 -1.28
CA CYS A 240 -11.82 -3.13 -2.14
C CYS A 240 -11.64 -2.17 -3.33
N LEU A 241 -12.75 -1.84 -4.02
CA LEU A 241 -12.73 -0.92 -5.15
C LEU A 241 -12.21 0.46 -4.75
N LYS A 242 -12.70 1.04 -3.64
CA LYS A 242 -12.22 2.33 -3.11
C LYS A 242 -10.73 2.27 -2.74
N ALA A 243 -10.28 1.18 -2.11
CA ALA A 243 -8.88 1.02 -1.70
C ALA A 243 -7.92 0.92 -2.89
N SER A 244 -8.40 0.60 -4.09
CA SER A 244 -7.60 0.57 -5.34
C SER A 244 -7.40 1.93 -6.01
N LEU A 245 -8.04 3.00 -5.52
CA LEU A 245 -8.04 4.30 -6.19
C LEU A 245 -6.88 5.19 -5.71
N LYS A 246 -6.38 6.04 -6.62
CA LYS A 246 -5.52 7.19 -6.36
C LYS A 246 -4.35 6.91 -5.42
N TRP A 247 -3.64 5.81 -5.66
CA TRP A 247 -2.43 5.49 -4.92
C TRP A 247 -1.37 6.60 -5.09
N PRO A 248 -0.87 7.22 -4.00
CA PRO A 248 0.08 8.33 -4.10
C PRO A 248 1.35 8.04 -4.92
N ILE A 249 1.73 6.78 -5.08
CA ILE A 249 2.91 6.38 -5.86
C ILE A 249 2.76 6.72 -7.36
N ILE A 250 1.54 6.67 -7.90
CA ILE A 250 1.25 6.97 -9.32
C ILE A 250 0.85 8.44 -9.55
N MET A 251 0.75 9.24 -8.48
CA MET A 251 0.40 10.66 -8.54
C MET A 251 1.65 11.54 -8.63
N ALA A 252 1.51 12.77 -9.13
CA ALA A 252 2.60 13.73 -9.10
C ALA A 252 2.81 14.26 -7.67
N PRO A 253 4.06 14.52 -7.25
CA PRO A 253 5.29 14.45 -8.05
C PRO A 253 5.95 13.06 -8.11
N THR A 254 5.50 12.09 -7.32
CA THR A 254 6.15 10.77 -7.18
C THR A 254 6.29 10.03 -8.52
N CYS A 255 5.28 10.13 -9.37
CA CYS A 255 5.29 9.49 -10.69
C CYS A 255 6.39 10.02 -11.63
N HIS A 256 6.98 11.19 -11.36
CA HIS A 256 8.13 11.71 -12.11
C HIS A 256 9.47 11.16 -11.59
N ARG A 257 9.46 10.50 -10.44
CA ARG A 257 10.65 10.00 -9.73
C ARG A 257 10.66 8.48 -9.61
N LYS A 258 10.09 7.76 -10.60
CA LYS A 258 9.95 6.28 -10.59
C LYS A 258 11.26 5.53 -10.31
N ARG A 259 12.42 6.09 -10.70
CA ARG A 259 13.74 5.49 -10.40
C ARG A 259 14.06 5.40 -8.91
N LEU A 260 13.42 6.22 -8.07
CA LEU A 260 13.55 6.19 -6.61
C LEU A 260 12.54 5.24 -5.96
N VAL A 261 11.59 4.71 -6.72
CA VAL A 261 10.58 3.77 -6.23
C VAL A 261 11.15 2.35 -6.26
N PRO A 262 11.27 1.67 -5.12
CA PRO A 262 11.77 0.31 -5.08
C PRO A 262 10.75 -0.67 -5.67
N CYS A 263 11.26 -1.75 -6.27
CA CYS A 263 10.45 -2.86 -6.80
C CYS A 263 9.41 -2.42 -7.85
N LEU A 264 9.83 -1.71 -8.91
CA LEU A 264 8.94 -1.28 -10.00
C LEU A 264 8.10 -2.41 -10.60
N PHE A 265 8.68 -3.62 -10.71
CA PHE A 265 7.97 -4.82 -11.12
C PHE A 265 6.71 -5.07 -10.29
N PHE A 266 6.83 -5.03 -8.96
CA PHE A 266 5.73 -5.26 -8.02
C PHE A 266 4.61 -4.22 -8.22
N TRP A 267 4.96 -2.94 -8.32
CA TRP A 267 3.96 -1.89 -8.51
C TRP A 267 3.29 -1.97 -9.87
N THR A 268 4.05 -2.23 -10.93
CA THR A 268 3.53 -2.34 -12.30
C THR A 268 2.53 -3.49 -12.43
N GLN A 269 2.83 -4.66 -11.85
CA GLN A 269 1.90 -5.80 -11.81
C GLN A 269 0.61 -5.47 -11.04
N ASN A 270 0.74 -4.84 -9.87
CA ASN A 270 -0.44 -4.46 -9.09
C ASN A 270 -1.31 -3.40 -9.78
N LEU A 271 -0.70 -2.45 -10.48
CA LEU A 271 -1.43 -1.45 -11.27
C LEU A 271 -2.18 -2.09 -12.44
N LEU A 272 -1.59 -3.10 -13.10
CA LEU A 272 -2.33 -3.89 -14.09
C LEU A 272 -3.53 -4.59 -13.45
N GLY A 273 -3.35 -5.20 -12.28
CA GLY A 273 -4.44 -5.82 -11.52
C GLY A 273 -5.58 -4.83 -11.20
N VAL A 274 -5.24 -3.62 -10.74
CA VAL A 274 -6.21 -2.54 -10.51
C VAL A 274 -6.91 -2.12 -11.80
N LEU A 275 -6.19 -1.97 -12.91
CA LEU A 275 -6.78 -1.63 -14.21
C LEU A 275 -7.75 -2.72 -14.69
N ILE A 276 -7.44 -3.99 -14.49
CA ILE A 276 -8.35 -5.10 -14.80
C ILE A 276 -9.59 -5.03 -13.90
N LEU A 277 -9.41 -4.83 -12.59
CA LEU A 277 -10.51 -4.72 -11.63
C LEU A 277 -11.46 -3.57 -11.97
N LEU A 278 -10.93 -2.38 -12.27
CA LEU A 278 -11.74 -1.22 -12.64
C LEU A 278 -12.48 -1.45 -13.96
N HIS A 279 -11.85 -2.09 -14.94
CA HIS A 279 -12.53 -2.49 -16.17
C HIS A 279 -13.69 -3.48 -15.89
N LEU A 280 -13.45 -4.52 -15.08
CA LEU A 280 -14.48 -5.48 -14.69
C LEU A 280 -15.61 -4.83 -13.89
N SER A 281 -15.30 -3.82 -13.07
CA SER A 281 -16.31 -3.08 -12.30
C SER A 281 -17.34 -2.34 -13.17
N GLN A 282 -16.98 -2.06 -14.43
CA GLN A 282 -17.86 -1.44 -15.41
C GLN A 282 -18.61 -2.47 -16.27
N GLN A 283 -17.93 -3.57 -16.65
CA GLN A 283 -18.46 -4.56 -17.59
C GLN A 283 -19.30 -5.65 -16.93
N VAL A 284 -18.97 -6.04 -15.70
CA VAL A 284 -19.64 -7.16 -15.02
C VAL A 284 -20.85 -6.62 -14.25
N PRO A 285 -22.09 -7.10 -14.53
CA PRO A 285 -23.31 -6.54 -13.94
C PRO A 285 -23.32 -6.52 -12.41
N VAL A 286 -22.82 -7.58 -11.76
CA VAL A 286 -22.78 -7.64 -10.29
C VAL A 286 -21.89 -6.56 -9.68
N LEU A 287 -20.70 -6.34 -10.25
CA LEU A 287 -19.77 -5.33 -9.76
C LEU A 287 -20.27 -3.92 -10.08
N SER A 288 -20.86 -3.71 -11.27
CA SER A 288 -21.44 -2.42 -11.65
C SER A 288 -22.60 -2.04 -10.72
N ASN A 289 -23.45 -3.00 -10.35
CA ASN A 289 -24.54 -2.78 -9.39
C ASN A 289 -24.02 -2.46 -7.98
N ILE A 290 -22.98 -3.15 -7.52
CA ILE A 290 -22.37 -2.88 -6.22
C ILE A 290 -21.76 -1.47 -6.20
N ARG A 291 -20.99 -1.12 -7.24
CA ARG A 291 -20.43 0.22 -7.42
C ARG A 291 -21.51 1.30 -7.35
N ALA A 292 -22.58 1.16 -8.13
CA ALA A 292 -23.67 2.14 -8.18
C ALA A 292 -24.41 2.30 -6.84
N ARG A 293 -24.40 1.28 -5.97
CA ARG A 293 -25.15 1.27 -4.72
C ARG A 293 -24.31 1.62 -3.48
N PHE A 294 -23.03 1.27 -3.46
CA PHE A 294 -22.19 1.32 -2.26
C PHE A 294 -20.92 2.19 -2.40
N CYS A 295 -20.54 2.60 -3.61
CA CYS A 295 -19.51 3.61 -3.79
C CYS A 295 -20.13 5.02 -3.73
N ASP A 296 -19.31 6.00 -3.34
CA ASP A 296 -19.73 7.41 -3.29
C ASP A 296 -19.80 8.04 -4.69
N ASN A 297 -20.38 9.25 -4.75
CA ASN A 297 -20.57 9.98 -6.01
C ASN A 297 -19.24 10.41 -6.66
N THR A 298 -18.13 10.40 -5.92
CA THR A 298 -16.80 10.75 -6.41
C THR A 298 -16.07 9.57 -7.04
N PHE A 299 -16.53 8.35 -6.80
CA PHE A 299 -15.87 7.12 -7.22
C PHE A 299 -15.55 7.08 -8.72
N ASP A 300 -16.50 7.41 -9.61
CA ASP A 300 -16.28 7.29 -11.05
C ASP A 300 -15.23 8.29 -11.57
N MET A 301 -15.17 9.48 -10.98
CA MET A 301 -14.12 10.46 -11.26
C MET A 301 -12.76 9.94 -10.75
N ASP A 302 -12.73 9.45 -9.52
CA ASP A 302 -11.49 8.93 -8.92
C ASP A 302 -10.96 7.67 -9.63
N ALA A 303 -11.86 6.82 -10.11
CA ALA A 303 -11.55 5.65 -10.94
C ALA A 303 -10.98 6.08 -12.29
N THR A 304 -11.56 7.09 -12.92
CA THR A 304 -11.06 7.64 -14.19
C THR A 304 -9.64 8.20 -14.02
N ASP A 305 -9.40 8.98 -12.97
CA ASP A 305 -8.06 9.49 -12.63
C ASP A 305 -7.09 8.32 -12.40
N THR A 306 -7.50 7.31 -11.62
CA THR A 306 -6.66 6.14 -11.33
C THR A 306 -6.28 5.38 -12.59
N VAL A 307 -7.23 5.19 -13.52
CA VAL A 307 -6.98 4.55 -14.82
C VAL A 307 -5.95 5.34 -15.62
N ASN A 308 -6.14 6.65 -15.75
CA ASN A 308 -5.23 7.52 -16.50
C ASN A 308 -3.81 7.52 -15.90
N LEU A 309 -3.70 7.64 -14.58
CA LEU A 309 -2.43 7.61 -13.86
C LEU A 309 -1.71 6.27 -14.01
N SER A 310 -2.44 5.15 -13.92
CA SER A 310 -1.86 3.81 -14.03
C SER A 310 -1.40 3.50 -15.46
N ILE A 311 -2.18 3.92 -16.47
CA ILE A 311 -1.79 3.82 -17.88
C ILE A 311 -0.55 4.66 -18.14
N ALA A 312 -0.49 5.91 -17.65
CA ALA A 312 0.70 6.76 -17.77
C ALA A 312 1.93 6.11 -17.12
N TRP A 313 1.77 5.55 -15.92
CA TRP A 313 2.86 4.83 -15.24
C TRP A 313 3.44 3.70 -16.09
N ILE A 314 2.58 2.82 -16.63
CA ILE A 314 2.99 1.66 -17.41
C ILE A 314 3.59 2.11 -18.75
N ARG A 315 2.97 3.10 -19.42
CA ARG A 315 3.47 3.68 -20.66
C ARG A 315 4.89 4.22 -20.51
N ASP A 316 5.16 4.95 -19.43
CA ASP A 316 6.47 5.56 -19.19
C ASP A 316 7.59 4.53 -18.95
N LEU A 317 7.24 3.30 -18.56
CA LEU A 317 8.19 2.23 -18.27
C LEU A 317 8.33 1.21 -19.40
N LYS A 318 7.40 1.16 -20.36
CA LYS A 318 7.32 0.08 -21.36
C LYS A 318 8.59 -0.10 -22.19
N ASP A 319 9.32 0.98 -22.47
CA ASP A 319 10.52 0.94 -23.31
C ASP A 319 11.79 0.51 -22.55
N VAL A 320 11.71 0.41 -21.21
CA VAL A 320 12.86 0.13 -20.33
C VAL A 320 12.65 -1.05 -19.37
N ASP A 321 11.41 -1.54 -19.25
CA ASP A 321 11.02 -2.64 -18.37
C ASP A 321 10.12 -3.64 -19.11
N ALA A 322 10.58 -4.88 -19.25
CA ALA A 322 9.87 -5.93 -20.00
C ALA A 322 8.52 -6.30 -19.38
N THR A 323 8.34 -6.12 -18.07
CA THR A 323 7.04 -6.36 -17.45
C THR A 323 6.07 -5.25 -17.82
N ALA A 324 6.49 -4.00 -17.80
CA ALA A 324 5.71 -2.87 -18.26
C ALA A 324 5.36 -2.98 -19.75
N GLU A 325 6.28 -3.46 -20.59
CA GLU A 325 6.01 -3.76 -22.01
C GLU A 325 4.89 -4.80 -22.16
N TRP A 326 4.99 -5.91 -21.42
CA TRP A 326 3.95 -6.94 -21.43
C TRP A 326 2.60 -6.39 -20.92
N CYS A 327 2.59 -5.64 -19.81
CA CYS A 327 1.39 -4.99 -19.29
C CYS A 327 0.79 -4.03 -20.32
N TRP A 328 1.62 -3.25 -21.02
CA TRP A 328 1.17 -2.33 -22.08
C TRP A 328 0.43 -3.07 -23.19
N ASN A 329 0.94 -4.22 -23.64
CA ASN A 329 0.30 -5.04 -24.67
C ASN A 329 -1.08 -5.55 -24.24
N VAL A 330 -1.25 -5.93 -22.97
CA VAL A 330 -2.56 -6.31 -22.42
C VAL A 330 -3.51 -5.11 -22.42
N LEU A 331 -3.03 -3.95 -21.96
CA LEU A 331 -3.85 -2.74 -21.83
C LEU A 331 -4.28 -2.15 -23.18
N ARG A 332 -3.46 -2.24 -24.23
CA ARG A 332 -3.85 -1.83 -25.59
C ARG A 332 -5.16 -2.50 -26.02
N GLY A 333 -5.30 -3.79 -25.78
CA GLY A 333 -6.53 -4.53 -26.08
C GLY A 333 -7.72 -4.12 -25.20
N MET A 334 -7.51 -4.01 -23.89
CA MET A 334 -8.60 -3.74 -22.93
C MET A 334 -9.14 -2.31 -22.99
N TYR A 335 -8.25 -1.32 -23.15
CA TYR A 335 -8.56 0.10 -23.10
C TYR A 335 -8.53 0.79 -24.47
N ARG A 336 -8.27 0.05 -25.55
CA ARG A 336 -8.19 0.57 -26.94
C ARG A 336 -7.19 1.71 -27.05
N LEU A 337 -5.99 1.49 -26.51
CA LEU A 337 -4.92 2.48 -26.51
C LEU A 337 -4.14 2.42 -27.83
N ASP A 338 -3.76 3.59 -28.31
CA ASP A 338 -2.81 3.73 -29.42
C ASP A 338 -1.37 3.41 -28.96
N ASP A 339 -0.48 3.16 -29.92
CA ASP A 339 0.91 2.77 -29.65
C ASP A 339 1.76 3.83 -28.94
#